data_AF-A0A9Q3F8Q6-F1
#
_entry.id   AF-A0A9Q3F8Q6-F1
#
_cell.length_a   1.000
_cell.length_b   1.000
_cell.length_c   1.000
_cell.angle_alpha   90.00
_cell.angle_beta   90.00
_cell.angle_gamma   90.00
#
_symmetry.space_group_name_H-M   'P 1'
#
loop_
_entity.id
_entity.type
_entity.pdbx_description
1 polymer ?
#
loop_
_entity_poly.entity_id
_entity_poly.type
_entity_poly.pdbx_seq_one_letter_code
_entity_poly.pdbx_strand_id
1 'polypeptide(L)'
;MSNQDPLEELLNEFKEGQFSANLSSKQKLSLMKILRKDKPAFAICEEPLGKIIGHNIELYLDVERPYPPMLRRPPYLARLETRKKIERHINKLLDMNIIRKIGHN
;
A
#
# COMPACT_ATOMS: atom_id res chain seq x y z
N MET A 1 10.11 35.94 17.33
CA MET A 1 9.60 34.58 17.58
C MET A 1 8.20 34.53 17.01
N SER A 2 7.98 33.85 15.89
CA SER A 2 6.66 33.82 15.24
C SER A 2 5.70 33.03 16.11
N ASN A 3 4.69 33.70 16.66
CA ASN A 3 3.48 33.06 17.14
C ASN A 3 2.70 32.59 15.90
N GLN A 4 3.07 31.44 15.35
CA GLN A 4 2.26 30.79 14.33
C GLN A 4 1.17 29.99 15.04
N ASP A 5 -0.08 30.29 14.69
CA ASP A 5 -1.25 29.59 15.21
C ASP A 5 -1.12 28.10 14.85
N PRO A 6 -1.18 27.16 15.82
CA PRO A 6 -1.13 25.72 15.56
C PRO A 6 -2.14 25.26 14.51
N LEU A 7 -3.21 26.03 14.30
CA LEU A 7 -4.21 25.80 13.27
C LEU A 7 -3.66 26.03 11.85
N GLU A 8 -2.90 27.10 11.63
CA GLU A 8 -2.33 27.44 10.32
C GLU A 8 -1.25 26.44 9.90
N GLU A 9 -0.47 25.95 10.86
CA GLU A 9 0.54 24.92 10.61
C GLU A 9 -0.11 23.60 10.19
N LEU A 10 -1.18 23.19 10.88
CA LEU A 10 -1.98 22.01 10.53
C LEU A 10 -2.69 22.18 9.18
N LEU A 11 -3.29 23.33 8.90
CA LEU A 11 -3.93 23.61 7.60
C LEU A 11 -2.91 23.57 6.45
N ASN A 12 -1.70 24.03 6.69
CA ASN A 12 -0.61 23.94 5.72
C ASN A 12 -0.11 22.50 5.50
N GLU A 13 -0.24 21.63 6.51
CA GLU A 13 0.16 20.21 6.43
C GLU A 13 -0.84 19.38 5.60
N PHE A 14 -2.13 19.71 5.63
CA PHE A 14 -3.20 18.97 4.92
C PHE A 14 -3.74 19.69 3.67
N LYS A 15 -2.92 20.46 2.95
CA LYS A 15 -3.33 21.30 1.81
C LYS A 15 -4.08 20.56 0.69
N GLU A 16 -3.80 19.27 0.51
CA GLU A 16 -4.44 18.44 -0.52
C GLU A 16 -5.70 17.70 -0.01
N GLY A 17 -6.01 17.80 1.28
CA GLY A 17 -7.13 17.12 1.92
C GLY A 17 -8.44 17.87 1.75
N GLN A 18 -9.46 17.21 1.22
CA GLN A 18 -10.83 17.73 1.22
C GLN A 18 -11.59 17.22 2.45
N PHE A 19 -12.12 18.14 3.25
CA PHE A 19 -13.03 17.81 4.35
C PHE A 19 -14.48 17.94 3.88
N SER A 20 -15.37 17.09 4.40
CA SER A 20 -16.80 17.23 4.17
C SER A 20 -17.30 18.63 4.57
N ALA A 21 -18.19 19.20 3.75
CA ALA A 21 -18.84 20.49 4.03
C ALA A 21 -19.69 20.46 5.31
N ASN A 22 -20.13 19.27 5.75
CA ASN A 22 -20.98 19.08 6.93
C ASN A 22 -20.21 19.16 8.26
N LEU A 23 -18.88 19.25 8.22
CA LEU A 23 -18.04 19.29 9.43
C LEU A 23 -17.87 20.73 9.91
N SER A 24 -18.16 20.95 11.18
CA SER A 24 -17.82 22.21 11.87
C SER A 24 -16.31 22.41 12.00
N SER A 25 -15.87 23.65 12.18
CA SER A 25 -14.45 23.98 12.37
C SER A 25 -13.81 23.22 13.54
N LYS A 26 -14.56 23.01 14.64
CA LYS A 26 -14.10 22.23 15.80
C LYS A 26 -13.88 20.76 15.46
N GLN A 27 -14.76 20.15 14.67
CA GLN A 27 -14.64 18.76 14.25
C GLN A 27 -13.48 18.55 13.29
N LYS A 28 -13.29 19.46 12.33
CA LYS A 28 -12.13 19.43 11.42
C LYS A 28 -10.82 19.48 12.20
N LEU A 29 -10.73 20.39 13.18
CA LEU A 29 -9.57 20.54 14.05
C LEU A 29 -9.31 19.26 14.87
N SER A 30 -10.36 18.68 15.46
CA SER A 30 -10.25 17.41 16.18
C SER A 30 -9.78 16.26 15.27
N LEU A 31 -10.29 16.19 14.03
CA LEU A 31 -9.90 15.17 13.07
C LEU A 31 -8.43 15.33 12.66
N MET A 32 -7.97 16.54 12.38
CA MET A 32 -6.57 16.81 12.03
C MET A 32 -5.62 16.42 13.17
N LYS A 33 -6.01 16.67 14.42
CA LYS A 33 -5.25 16.23 15.61
C LYS A 33 -5.13 14.71 15.66
N ILE A 34 -6.20 13.97 15.37
CA ILE A 34 -6.19 12.50 15.33
C ILE A 34 -5.31 12.00 14.19
N LEU A 35 -5.49 12.54 12.97
CA LEU A 35 -4.70 12.17 11.79
C LEU A 35 -3.20 12.39 12.02
N ARG A 36 -2.82 13.47 12.71
CA ARG A 36 -1.41 13.74 13.05
C ARG A 36 -0.90 12.83 14.16
N LYS A 37 -1.70 12.61 15.20
CA LYS A 37 -1.33 11.75 16.34
C LYS A 37 -1.13 10.30 15.90
N ASP A 38 -2.08 9.79 15.13
CA ASP A 38 -2.15 8.39 14.72
C ASP A 38 -1.71 8.20 13.26
N LYS A 39 -0.87 9.11 12.74
CA LYS A 39 -0.29 9.06 11.39
C LYS A 39 0.19 7.66 10.95
N PRO A 40 0.92 6.87 11.77
CA PRO A 40 1.39 5.54 11.36
C PRO A 40 0.28 4.47 11.28
N ALA A 41 -0.91 4.74 11.81
CA ALA A 41 -2.06 3.83 11.70
C ALA A 41 -2.78 3.96 10.35
N PHE A 42 -2.53 5.03 9.60
CA PHE A 42 -3.12 5.26 8.28
C PHE A 42 -2.15 4.81 7.19
N ALA A 43 -2.69 4.13 6.16
CA ALA A 43 -1.89 3.76 5.00
C ALA A 43 -1.53 5.03 4.21
N ILE A 44 -0.24 5.39 4.20
CA ILE A 44 0.30 6.43 3.32
C ILE A 44 0.92 5.78 2.08
N CYS A 45 0.88 6.48 0.94
CA CYS A 45 1.43 5.96 -0.33
C CYS A 45 2.92 5.59 -0.23
N GLU A 46 3.64 6.20 0.70
CA GLU A 46 5.08 6.07 0.92
C GLU A 46 5.45 4.90 1.86
N GLU A 47 4.49 4.40 2.65
CA GLU A 47 4.69 3.24 3.53
C GLU A 47 3.93 2.04 2.99
N PRO A 48 4.64 1.03 2.43
CA PRO A 48 3.97 -0.14 1.89
C PRO A 48 3.21 -0.90 2.99
N LEU A 49 2.00 -1.35 2.64
CA LEU A 49 1.23 -2.35 3.38
C LEU A 49 2.09 -3.62 3.52
N GLY A 50 2.88 -3.73 4.58
CA GLY A 50 3.86 -4.82 4.65
C GLY A 50 4.68 -4.95 5.93
N LYS A 51 4.65 -3.97 6.85
CA LYS A 51 5.38 -4.07 8.12
C LYS A 51 4.65 -4.91 9.19
N ILE A 52 3.88 -5.91 8.76
CA ILE A 52 3.19 -6.84 9.67
C ILE A 52 4.16 -7.94 10.04
N ILE A 53 4.68 -7.90 11.27
CA ILE A 53 5.62 -8.89 11.80
C ILE A 53 4.83 -10.16 12.18
N GLY A 54 5.39 -11.34 11.88
CA GLY A 54 4.90 -12.62 12.40
C GLY A 54 3.85 -13.37 11.56
N HIS A 55 3.57 -12.95 10.33
CA HIS A 55 2.60 -13.62 9.44
C HIS A 55 3.30 -14.49 8.36
N ASN A 56 4.43 -15.10 8.70
CA ASN A 56 5.06 -16.05 7.79
C ASN A 56 4.21 -17.32 7.73
N ILE A 57 3.77 -17.69 6.53
CA ILE A 57 2.99 -18.90 6.31
C ILE A 57 3.92 -19.95 5.70
N GLU A 58 4.05 -21.09 6.37
CA GLU A 58 4.69 -22.27 5.81
C GLU A 58 3.63 -23.12 5.12
N LEU A 59 3.80 -23.30 3.81
CA LEU A 59 2.90 -24.10 2.98
C LEU A 59 3.63 -25.37 2.55
N TYR A 60 3.04 -26.52 2.88
CA TYR A 60 3.54 -27.82 2.44
C TYR A 60 2.64 -28.36 1.33
N LEU A 61 3.26 -29.04 0.35
CA LEU A 61 2.51 -29.79 -0.65
C LEU A 61 2.31 -31.20 -0.13
N ASP A 62 1.08 -31.70 -0.19
CA ASP A 62 0.76 -33.11 0.13
C ASP A 62 1.24 -34.10 -0.94
N VAL A 63 2.02 -33.63 -1.92
CA VAL A 63 2.53 -34.42 -3.05
C VAL A 63 4.03 -34.25 -3.20
N GLU A 64 4.71 -35.36 -3.47
CA GLU A 64 6.13 -35.39 -3.78
C GLU A 64 6.38 -35.23 -5.28
N ARG A 65 7.66 -35.06 -5.67
CA ARG A 65 8.02 -34.99 -7.09
C ARG A 65 7.73 -36.34 -7.78
N PRO A 66 7.28 -36.34 -9.05
CA PRO A 66 7.12 -35.19 -9.94
C PRO A 66 5.83 -34.39 -9.68
N TYR A 67 5.97 -33.06 -9.58
CA TYR A 67 4.82 -32.17 -9.38
C TYR A 67 3.78 -32.28 -10.52
N PRO A 68 2.47 -32.09 -10.21
CA PRO A 68 1.40 -32.17 -11.19
C PRO A 68 1.66 -31.31 -12.45
N PRO A 69 1.36 -31.80 -13.66
CA PRO A 69 1.55 -31.04 -14.91
C PRO A 69 0.85 -29.67 -14.91
N MET A 70 -0.23 -29.52 -14.13
CA MET A 70 -0.95 -28.24 -13.98
C MET A 70 -0.08 -27.12 -13.43
N LEU A 71 0.93 -27.44 -12.60
CA LEU A 71 1.88 -26.47 -12.05
C LEU A 71 2.97 -26.06 -13.04
N ARG A 72 3.10 -26.76 -14.18
CA ARG A 72 4.10 -26.49 -15.23
C ARG A 72 3.52 -25.78 -16.45
N ARG A 73 2.29 -25.27 -16.37
CA ARG A 73 1.64 -24.62 -17.51
C ARG A 73 2.35 -23.31 -17.84
N PRO A 74 2.62 -23.02 -19.13
CA PRO A 74 3.16 -21.73 -19.52
C PRO A 74 2.16 -20.61 -19.16
N PRO A 75 2.65 -19.38 -18.92
CA PRO A 75 1.77 -18.25 -18.67
C PRO A 75 0.86 -18.01 -19.89
N TYR A 76 -0.38 -17.62 -19.62
CA TYR A 76 -1.36 -17.32 -20.66
C TYR A 76 -0.93 -16.11 -21.50
N LEU A 77 -1.18 -16.15 -22.81
CA LEU A 77 -0.87 -15.05 -23.72
C LEU A 77 -1.84 -13.88 -23.51
N ALA A 78 -1.35 -12.80 -22.91
CA ALA A 78 -2.11 -11.56 -22.75
C ALA A 78 -1.98 -10.65 -23.98
N ARG A 79 -3.03 -9.87 -24.29
CA ARG A 79 -2.97 -8.78 -25.29
C ARG A 79 -1.97 -7.70 -24.86
N LEU A 80 -1.34 -7.01 -25.81
CA LEU A 80 -0.29 -6.01 -25.56
C LEU A 80 -0.74 -4.91 -24.57
N GLU A 81 -1.93 -4.37 -24.77
CA GLU A 81 -2.49 -3.32 -23.91
C GLU A 81 -2.77 -3.81 -22.48
N THR A 82 -3.22 -5.06 -22.35
CA THR A 82 -3.42 -5.70 -21.05
C THR A 82 -2.07 -5.90 -20.35
N ARG A 83 -1.03 -6.33 -21.08
CA ARG A 83 0.31 -6.52 -20.54
C ARG A 83 0.90 -5.23 -19.98
N LYS A 84 0.79 -4.10 -20.70
CA LYS A 84 1.26 -2.79 -20.22
C LYS A 84 0.57 -2.35 -18.93
N LYS A 85 -0.75 -2.55 -18.82
CA LYS A 85 -1.50 -2.22 -17.60
C LYS A 85 -1.05 -3.09 -16.42
N ILE A 86 -0.91 -4.39 -16.64
CA ILE A 86 -0.45 -5.34 -15.62
C ILE A 86 0.98 -5.01 -15.17
N GLU A 87 1.87 -4.68 -16.10
CA GLU A 87 3.26 -4.34 -15.81
C GLU A 87 3.39 -3.15 -14.84
N ARG A 88 2.57 -2.11 -15.02
CA ARG A 88 2.50 -1.00 -14.06
C ARG A 88 2.18 -1.45 -12.64
N HIS A 89 1.24 -2.39 -12.49
CA HIS A 89 0.87 -2.92 -11.18
C HIS A 89 1.95 -3.85 -10.60
N ILE A 90 2.57 -4.69 -11.44
CA ILE A 90 3.69 -5.55 -11.05
C ILE A 90 4.84 -4.69 -10.50
N ASN A 91 5.21 -3.62 -11.20
CA ASN A 91 6.28 -2.72 -10.75
C ASN A 91 5.95 -2.10 -9.39
N LYS A 92 4.72 -1.63 -9.19
CA LYS A 92 4.29 -1.11 -7.88
C LYS A 92 4.41 -2.18 -6.77
N LEU A 93 4.03 -3.42 -7.04
CA LEU A 93 4.14 -4.51 -6.06
C LEU A 93 5.59 -4.92 -5.76
N LEU A 94 6.49 -4.80 -6.74
CA LEU A 94 7.93 -4.96 -6.55
C LEU A 94 8.51 -3.86 -5.66
N ASP A 95 8.17 -2.59 -5.93
CA ASP A 95 8.62 -1.44 -5.14
C ASP A 95 8.15 -1.54 -3.68
N MET A 96 6.95 -2.07 -3.46
CA MET A 96 6.39 -2.34 -2.13
C MET A 96 6.96 -3.58 -1.44
N ASN A 97 7.88 -4.33 -2.08
CA ASN A 97 8.41 -5.62 -1.61
C ASN A 97 7.34 -6.68 -1.30
N ILE A 98 6.17 -6.60 -1.93
CA ILE A 98 5.08 -7.58 -1.78
C ILE A 98 5.37 -8.82 -2.63
N ILE A 99 5.92 -8.61 -3.83
CA ILE A 99 6.40 -9.68 -4.71
C ILE A 99 7.90 -9.51 -4.96
N ARG A 100 8.59 -10.59 -5.30
CA ARG A 100 10.02 -10.58 -5.64
C ARG A 100 10.32 -11.50 -6.81
N LYS A 101 11.37 -11.19 -7.55
CA LYS A 101 11.88 -12.07 -8.59
C LYS A 101 12.51 -13.31 -7.96
N ILE A 102 12.01 -14.49 -8.32
CA ILE A 102 12.64 -15.77 -8.01
C ILE A 102 13.23 -16.29 -9.33
N GLY A 103 14.52 -16.64 -9.31
CA GLY A 103 15.20 -17.22 -10.46
C GLY A 103 14.97 -18.72 -10.59
N HIS A 104 15.19 -19.25 -11.80
CA HIS A 104 15.58 -20.65 -11.97
C HIS A 104 17.05 -20.75 -11.53
N ASN A 105 17.33 -21.55 -10.50
CA ASN A 105 18.63 -22.21 -10.41
C ASN A 105 18.69 -23.31 -11.47
#